data_AF-A0A7S9GXD1-F1
#
_entry.id   AF-A0A7S9GXD1-F1
#
_cell.length_a   1.000
_cell.length_b   1.000
_cell.length_c   1.000
_cell.angle_alpha   90.00
_cell.angle_beta   90.00
_cell.angle_gamma   90.00
#
_symmetry.space_group_name_H-M   'P 1'
#
loop_
_entity.id
_entity.type
_entity.pdbx_description
1 polymer ?
#
loop_
_entity_poly.entity_id
_entity_poly.type
_entity_poly.pdbx_seq_one_letter_code
_entity_poly.pdbx_strand_id
1 'polypeptide(L)'
;MRSLKPAALIAGVIFSALPVNSLRAEVRVQGQAGDVRVEAHNATIDEILAALSERFALRYRISAGSDSVTATFEGPLRRVVAHVLDGYNYFIETRSDGLEVVVLGASSPNAVPATVYTPPTHPAKHVRRTD
;
A
#
# COMPACT_ATOMS: atom_id res chain seq x y z
N MET A 1 25.31 51.02 25.38
CA MET A 1 23.96 50.73 25.92
C MET A 1 22.99 50.52 24.76
N ARG A 2 22.35 49.35 24.74
CA ARG A 2 21.09 48.99 24.03
C ARG A 2 21.14 48.81 22.51
N SER A 3 21.28 47.53 22.15
CA SER A 3 20.96 46.90 20.87
C SER A 3 19.51 47.10 20.45
N LEU A 4 19.25 47.19 19.13
CA LEU A 4 17.95 46.92 18.55
C LEU A 4 18.12 45.92 17.38
N LYS A 5 17.59 44.71 17.57
CA LYS A 5 17.65 43.60 16.60
C LYS A 5 16.64 43.82 15.46
N PRO A 6 16.93 43.39 14.22
CA PRO A 6 15.96 43.41 13.14
C PRO A 6 14.95 42.27 13.36
N ALA A 7 13.66 42.61 13.43
CA ALA A 7 12.58 41.62 13.46
C ALA A 7 12.25 41.21 12.02
N ALA A 8 12.68 40.01 11.65
CA ALA A 8 12.30 39.38 10.39
C ALA A 8 10.86 38.81 10.53
N LEU A 9 9.92 39.37 9.77
CA LEU A 9 8.59 38.79 9.57
C LEU A 9 8.68 37.71 8.50
N ILE A 10 8.70 36.44 8.91
CA ILE A 10 8.55 35.30 8.01
C ILE A 10 7.05 35.11 7.76
N ALA A 11 6.58 35.55 6.60
CA ALA A 11 5.22 35.28 6.13
C ALA A 11 5.12 33.81 5.71
N GLY A 12 4.40 33.01 6.49
CA GLY A 12 4.10 31.62 6.18
C GLY A 12 3.09 31.52 5.04
N VAL A 13 3.50 30.96 3.91
CA VAL A 13 2.60 30.59 2.80
C VAL A 13 1.93 29.27 3.18
N ILE A 14 0.64 29.31 3.52
CA ILE A 14 -0.16 28.10 3.72
C ILE A 14 -0.62 27.64 2.33
N PHE A 15 0.02 26.59 1.82
CA PHE A 15 -0.37 25.94 0.57
C PHE A 15 -1.52 24.97 0.87
N SER A 16 -2.76 25.45 0.77
CA SER A 16 -3.95 24.60 0.88
C SER A 16 -4.12 23.78 -0.40
N ALA A 17 -3.67 22.52 -0.36
CA ALA A 17 -3.94 21.54 -1.40
C ALA A 17 -5.45 21.20 -1.42
N LEU A 18 -6.07 21.37 -2.58
CA LEU A 18 -7.47 20.99 -2.82
C LEU A 18 -7.57 19.46 -2.91
N PRO A 19 -8.47 18.78 -2.18
CA PRO A 19 -8.73 17.37 -2.43
C PRO A 19 -9.48 17.23 -3.76
N VAL A 20 -8.84 16.56 -4.72
CA VAL A 20 -9.49 16.07 -5.92
C VAL A 20 -10.54 15.04 -5.49
N ASN A 21 -11.83 15.38 -5.65
CA ASN A 21 -12.92 14.42 -5.50
C ASN A 21 -12.82 13.39 -6.63
N SER A 22 -12.01 12.35 -6.44
CA SER A 22 -12.20 11.08 -7.13
C SER A 22 -13.59 10.54 -6.76
N LEU A 23 -14.32 9.98 -7.73
CA LEU A 23 -15.62 9.31 -7.55
C LEU A 23 -15.66 8.60 -6.19
N ARG A 24 -16.51 9.08 -5.26
CA ARG A 24 -16.31 8.97 -3.80
C ARG A 24 -16.10 7.55 -3.26
N ALA A 25 -14.86 7.08 -3.30
CA ALA A 25 -14.36 6.17 -2.28
C ALA A 25 -14.33 6.97 -0.97
N GLU A 26 -15.19 6.64 -0.02
CA GLU A 26 -15.17 7.26 1.30
C GLU A 26 -14.53 6.28 2.28
N VAL A 27 -13.39 6.67 2.86
CA VAL A 27 -12.76 5.93 3.95
C VAL A 27 -12.71 6.83 5.18
N ARG A 28 -13.35 6.38 6.27
CA ARG A 28 -13.31 7.07 7.57
C ARG A 28 -12.54 6.22 8.55
N VAL A 29 -11.49 6.79 9.12
CA VAL A 29 -10.64 6.14 10.11
C VAL A 29 -10.79 6.86 11.45
N GLN A 30 -11.11 6.10 12.50
CA GLN A 30 -11.33 6.60 13.85
C GLN A 30 -10.61 5.71 14.88
N GLY A 31 -10.36 6.28 16.07
CA GLY A 31 -9.78 5.57 17.20
C GLY A 31 -8.25 5.65 17.30
N GLN A 32 -7.69 4.77 18.11
CA GLN A 32 -6.24 4.66 18.40
C GLN A 32 -5.73 3.30 17.95
N ALA A 33 -4.41 3.09 17.85
CA ALA A 33 -3.86 1.85 17.30
C ALA A 33 -4.31 0.54 18.00
N GLY A 34 -4.74 0.61 19.27
CA GLY A 34 -5.32 -0.52 20.00
C GLY A 34 -6.80 -0.79 19.75
N ASP A 35 -7.51 0.19 19.19
CA ASP A 35 -8.96 0.16 18.92
C ASP A 35 -9.27 1.11 17.75
N VAL A 36 -9.08 0.60 16.53
CA VAL A 36 -9.28 1.30 15.27
C VAL A 36 -10.63 0.90 14.68
N ARG A 37 -11.36 1.87 14.16
CA ARG A 37 -12.55 1.65 13.34
C ARG A 37 -12.35 2.26 11.96
N VAL A 38 -12.55 1.46 10.93
CA VAL A 38 -12.48 1.86 9.52
C VAL A 38 -13.84 1.63 8.89
N GLU A 39 -14.44 2.68 8.35
CA GLU A 39 -15.65 2.59 7.51
C GLU A 39 -15.24 2.87 6.08
N ALA A 40 -15.35 1.86 5.22
CA ALA A 40 -15.06 1.94 3.80
C ALA A 40 -16.37 1.90 3.01
N HIS A 41 -16.53 2.84 2.08
CA HIS A 41 -17.64 2.88 1.13
C HIS A 41 -17.08 2.99 -0.28
N ASN A 42 -17.28 1.92 -1.05
CA ASN A 42 -16.77 1.79 -2.42
C ASN A 42 -15.27 2.13 -2.52
N ALA A 43 -14.47 1.69 -1.54
CA ALA A 43 -13.05 2.00 -1.47
C ALA A 43 -12.22 0.76 -1.80
N THR A 44 -11.13 0.96 -2.53
CA THR A 44 -10.14 -0.08 -2.82
C THR A 44 -9.26 -0.34 -1.60
N ILE A 45 -8.56 -1.48 -1.59
CA ILE A 45 -7.60 -1.81 -0.53
C ILE A 45 -6.47 -0.79 -0.45
N ASP A 46 -5.99 -0.30 -1.60
CA ASP A 46 -4.97 0.75 -1.65
C ASP A 46 -5.44 2.02 -0.94
N GLU A 47 -6.69 2.47 -1.20
CA GLU A 47 -7.27 3.65 -0.54
C GLU A 47 -7.45 3.45 0.96
N ILE A 48 -7.86 2.25 1.40
CA ILE A 48 -8.00 1.92 2.82
C ILE A 48 -6.62 1.95 3.51
N LEU A 49 -5.60 1.35 2.90
CA LEU A 49 -4.23 1.34 3.45
C LEU A 49 -3.61 2.73 3.43
N ALA A 50 -3.87 3.54 2.40
CA ALA A 50 -3.47 4.93 2.33
C ALA A 50 -4.05 5.72 3.51
N ALA A 51 -5.36 5.64 3.73
CA ALA A 51 -6.03 6.33 4.84
C ALA A 51 -5.50 5.89 6.23
N LEU A 52 -5.16 4.61 6.39
CA LEU A 52 -4.51 4.12 7.61
C LEU A 52 -3.09 4.66 7.77
N SER A 53 -2.32 4.75 6.69
CA SER A 53 -0.95 5.31 6.71
C SER A 53 -0.90 6.81 7.05
N GLU A 54 -1.97 7.56 6.76
CA GLU A 54 -2.07 8.99 7.12
C GLU A 54 -2.36 9.24 8.61
N ARG A 55 -2.81 8.22 9.34
CA ARG A 55 -3.22 8.32 10.75
C ARG A 55 -2.29 7.58 11.69
N PHE A 56 -1.69 6.50 11.23
CA PHE A 56 -0.83 5.63 12.03
C PHE A 56 0.56 5.55 11.40
N ALA A 57 1.55 5.13 12.19
CA ALA A 57 2.87 4.79 11.67
C ALA A 57 2.78 3.46 10.89
N LEU A 58 2.14 3.49 9.72
CA LEU A 58 1.93 2.36 8.83
C LEU A 58 2.58 2.68 7.49
N ARG A 59 3.48 1.80 7.06
CA ARG A 59 4.05 1.81 5.71
C ARG A 59 3.48 0.64 4.95
N TYR A 60 3.09 0.87 3.70
CA TYR A 60 2.54 -0.20 2.88
C TYR A 60 3.11 -0.15 1.46
N ARG A 61 3.14 -1.33 0.83
CA ARG A 61 3.46 -1.49 -0.59
C ARG A 61 2.51 -2.50 -1.21
N ILE A 62 1.84 -2.07 -2.26
CA ILE A 62 0.95 -2.89 -3.09
C ILE A 62 1.30 -2.64 -4.55
N SER A 63 1.24 -3.67 -5.40
CA SER A 63 1.59 -3.56 -6.84
C SER A 63 0.46 -3.93 -7.78
N ALA A 64 -0.69 -4.37 -7.24
CA ALA A 64 -1.86 -4.75 -8.02
C ALA A 64 -3.09 -3.95 -7.56
N GLY A 65 -3.95 -3.58 -8.51
CA GLY A 65 -5.26 -3.03 -8.20
C GLY A 65 -6.13 -4.04 -7.43
N SER A 66 -7.12 -3.52 -6.71
CA SER A 66 -8.09 -4.32 -5.95
C SER A 66 -9.49 -3.86 -6.30
N ASP A 67 -10.46 -4.75 -6.16
CA ASP A 67 -11.87 -4.39 -6.29
C ASP A 67 -12.28 -3.48 -5.13
N SER A 68 -13.31 -2.66 -5.36
CA SER A 68 -13.84 -1.79 -4.31
C SER A 68 -14.66 -2.59 -3.29
N VAL A 69 -14.51 -2.25 -2.02
CA VAL A 69 -15.23 -2.86 -0.91
C VAL A 69 -16.05 -1.81 -0.16
N THR A 70 -17.22 -2.24 0.34
CA THR A 70 -18.01 -1.47 1.29
C THR A 70 -18.17 -2.31 2.55
N ALA A 71 -17.43 -1.95 3.60
CA ALA A 71 -17.34 -2.72 4.82
C ALA A 71 -16.89 -1.83 6.00
N THR A 72 -17.17 -2.32 7.21
CA THR A 72 -16.66 -1.72 8.45
C THR A 72 -15.72 -2.71 9.13
N PHE A 73 -14.55 -2.24 9.52
CA PHE A 73 -13.51 -3.02 10.19
C PHE A 73 -13.23 -2.42 11.56
N GLU A 74 -13.17 -3.26 12.59
CA GLU A 74 -12.96 -2.81 13.97
C GLU A 74 -11.92 -3.66 14.71
N GLY A 75 -11.18 -3.01 15.61
CA GLY A 75 -10.24 -3.65 16.53
C GLY A 75 -8.81 -3.10 16.40
N PRO A 76 -7.80 -3.79 16.96
CA PRO A 76 -6.42 -3.33 16.90
C PRO A 76 -5.94 -3.14 15.47
N LEU A 77 -5.12 -2.12 15.20
CA LEU A 77 -4.67 -1.75 13.85
C LEU A 77 -4.17 -2.95 13.04
N ARG A 78 -3.34 -3.80 13.66
CA ARG A 78 -2.80 -5.01 13.01
C ARG A 78 -3.90 -6.00 12.59
N ARG A 79 -4.96 -6.14 13.38
CA ARG A 79 -6.10 -7.00 13.06
C ARG A 79 -6.95 -6.38 11.95
N VAL A 80 -7.20 -5.08 12.01
CA VAL A 80 -7.92 -4.35 10.95
C VAL A 80 -7.20 -4.51 9.61
N VAL A 81 -5.89 -4.29 9.57
CA VAL A 81 -5.07 -4.48 8.36
C VAL A 81 -5.17 -5.91 7.85
N ALA A 82 -5.10 -6.91 8.73
CA ALA A 82 -5.25 -8.31 8.33
C ALA A 82 -6.65 -8.63 7.76
N HIS A 83 -7.72 -8.02 8.29
CA HIS A 83 -9.08 -8.18 7.74
C HIS A 83 -9.27 -7.47 6.40
N VAL A 84 -8.70 -6.28 6.22
CA VAL A 84 -8.73 -5.56 4.94
C VAL A 84 -8.04 -6.36 3.84
N LEU A 85 -7.00 -7.11 4.20
CA LEU A 85 -6.21 -7.94 3.29
C LEU A 85 -6.69 -9.39 3.20
N ASP A 86 -7.89 -9.69 3.69
CA ASP A 86 -8.45 -11.02 3.55
C ASP A 86 -8.60 -11.39 2.05
N GLY A 87 -8.18 -12.60 1.69
CA GLY A 87 -8.10 -13.03 0.28
C GLY A 87 -6.85 -12.55 -0.48
N TYR A 88 -5.87 -11.94 0.19
CA TYR A 88 -4.58 -11.58 -0.40
C TYR A 88 -3.42 -12.37 0.22
N ASN A 89 -2.35 -12.56 -0.56
CA ASN A 89 -1.07 -13.00 -0.04
C ASN A 89 -0.28 -11.76 0.42
N TYR A 90 0.02 -11.68 1.71
CA TYR A 90 0.68 -10.51 2.28
C TYR A 90 1.59 -10.88 3.46
N PHE A 91 2.49 -9.95 3.79
CA PHE A 91 3.30 -10.00 5.01
C PHE A 91 3.06 -8.73 5.83
N ILE A 92 2.95 -8.92 7.16
CA ILE A 92 2.89 -7.82 8.12
C ILE A 92 4.07 -7.97 9.08
N GLU A 93 4.93 -6.95 9.13
CA GLU A 93 6.05 -6.86 10.05
C GLU A 93 5.78 -5.73 11.05
N THR A 94 5.99 -5.98 12.34
CA THR A 94 5.97 -4.93 13.36
C THR A 94 7.40 -4.51 13.64
N ARG A 95 7.71 -3.24 13.41
CA ARG A 95 9.00 -2.62 13.71
C ARG A 95 8.86 -1.66 14.89
N SER A 96 10.00 -1.22 15.41
CA SER A 96 10.07 -0.19 16.46
C SER A 96 9.50 1.16 16.02
N ASP A 97 9.46 1.42 14.71
CA ASP A 97 8.97 2.67 14.12
C ASP A 97 7.57 2.56 13.49
N GLY A 98 6.90 1.39 13.58
CA GLY A 98 5.54 1.22 13.07
C GLY A 98 5.22 -0.17 12.52
N LEU A 99 4.14 -0.23 11.73
CA LEU A 99 3.69 -1.42 11.01
C LEU A 99 4.13 -1.34 9.56
N GLU A 100 4.74 -2.40 9.03
CA GLU A 100 5.09 -2.53 7.62
C GLU A 100 4.25 -3.63 6.97
N VAL A 101 3.67 -3.32 5.82
CA VAL A 101 2.73 -4.19 5.09
C VAL A 101 3.18 -4.33 3.65
N VAL A 102 3.40 -5.56 3.20
CA VAL A 102 3.73 -5.86 1.80
C VAL A 102 2.68 -6.80 1.23
N VAL A 103 1.97 -6.34 0.20
CA VAL A 103 0.94 -7.12 -0.50
C VAL A 103 1.53 -7.67 -1.78
N LEU A 104 1.54 -8.99 -1.91
CA LEU A 104 2.12 -9.71 -3.05
C LEU A 104 1.12 -9.84 -4.20
N GLY A 105 -0.17 -9.90 -3.89
CA GLY A 105 -1.26 -10.04 -4.85
C GLY A 105 -2.44 -10.81 -4.27
N ALA A 106 -3.52 -10.94 -5.03
CA ALA A 106 -4.67 -11.74 -4.66
C ALA A 106 -4.28 -13.22 -4.47
N SER A 107 -4.89 -13.89 -3.50
CA SER A 107 -4.73 -15.32 -3.29
C SER A 107 -5.52 -16.09 -4.35
N SER A 108 -4.83 -16.46 -5.44
CA SER A 108 -5.40 -17.36 -6.44
C SER A 108 -5.45 -18.79 -5.89
N PRO A 109 -6.62 -19.48 -5.88
CA PRO A 109 -6.68 -20.90 -5.58
C PRO A 109 -6.03 -21.75 -6.68
N ASN A 110 -5.84 -21.18 -7.87
CA ASN A 110 -5.14 -21.82 -8.98
C ASN A 110 -3.64 -21.47 -8.90
N ALA A 111 -2.81 -22.47 -8.64
CA ALA A 111 -1.36 -22.36 -8.80
C ALA A 111 -1.06 -21.97 -10.25
N VAL A 112 -0.41 -20.82 -10.45
CA VAL A 112 0.12 -20.45 -11.77
C VAL A 112 1.32 -21.35 -12.01
N PRO A 113 1.33 -22.23 -13.03
CA PRO A 113 2.50 -23.04 -13.34
C PRO A 113 3.68 -22.11 -13.60
N ALA A 114 4.83 -22.41 -12.99
CA ALA A 114 6.05 -21.68 -13.30
C ALA A 114 6.28 -21.71 -14.82
N THR A 115 6.58 -20.55 -15.41
CA THR A 115 6.98 -20.48 -16.82
C THR A 115 8.19 -21.37 -17.00
N VAL A 116 8.01 -22.51 -17.68
CA VAL A 116 9.12 -23.39 -18.03
C VAL A 116 10.01 -22.59 -18.97
N TYR A 117 11.16 -22.12 -18.48
CA TYR A 117 12.19 -21.58 -19.34
C TYR A 117 12.73 -22.74 -20.17
N THR A 118 12.17 -22.94 -21.36
CA THR A 118 12.81 -23.82 -22.36
C THR A 118 14.04 -23.07 -22.86
N PRO A 119 15.25 -23.59 -22.63
CA PRO A 119 16.45 -23.00 -23.22
C PRO A 119 16.25 -22.90 -24.74
N PRO A 120 16.69 -21.81 -25.39
CA PRO A 120 16.65 -21.74 -26.85
C PRO A 120 17.43 -22.94 -27.39
N THR A 121 16.72 -23.86 -28.04
CA THR A 121 17.36 -24.97 -28.75
C THR A 121 18.07 -24.35 -29.93
N HIS A 122 19.36 -24.09 -29.76
CA HIS A 122 20.22 -23.74 -30.88
C HIS A 122 20.24 -24.97 -31.79
N PRO A 123 19.82 -24.88 -33.07
CA PRO A 123 19.98 -25.99 -33.98
C PRO A 123 21.48 -26.30 -34.08
N ALA A 124 21.86 -27.53 -33.74
CA ALA A 124 23.23 -28.00 -33.91
C ALA A 124 23.61 -27.81 -35.38
N LYS A 125 24.53 -26.88 -35.64
CA LYS A 125 25.12 -26.67 -36.96
C LYS A 125 25.85 -27.96 -37.33
N HIS A 126 25.23 -28.82 -38.12
CA HIS A 126 25.93 -29.92 -38.80
C HIS A 126 26.93 -29.29 -39.76
N VAL A 127 28.16 -29.07 -39.28
CA VAL A 127 29.32 -28.85 -40.14
C VAL A 127 29.56 -30.19 -40.84
N ARG A 128 29.05 -30.33 -42.07
CA ARG A 128 29.53 -31.40 -42.96
C ARG A 128 31.02 -31.14 -43.20
N ARG A 129 31.87 -32.00 -42.64
CA ARG A 129 33.23 -32.21 -43.14
C ARG A 129 33.07 -32.84 -44.52
N THR A 130 33.47 -32.12 -45.56
CA THR A 130 33.75 -32.70 -46.87
C THR A 130 35.26 -32.88 -46.94
N ASP A 131 35.68 -34.14 -47.07
CA ASP A 131 37.01 -34.54 -47.57
C ASP A 131 37.22 -34.09 -49.02
#